data_AF-M4X369-F1
#
_entry.id   AF-M4X369-F1
#
_cell.length_a   1.000
_cell.length_b   1.000
_cell.length_c   1.000
_cell.angle_alpha   90.00
_cell.angle_beta   90.00
_cell.angle_gamma   90.00
#
_symmetry.space_group_name_H-M   'P 1'
#
loop_
_entity.id
_entity.type
_entity.pdbx_description
1 polymer ?
#
loop_
_entity_poly.entity_id
_entity_poly.type
_entity_poly.pdbx_seq_one_letter_code
_entity_poly.pdbx_strand_id
1 'polypeptide(L)'
;MNSLSRRFLSVLLLLAAAGAQAEMRGLDDSEMSDVSGQAGVSLSVNFNLAPVAGDNRCPGGCGARVAIQPLNSTGFVVLDNIKGTFSFDGMSLDMVTIASGFNGDGALFNRQAMKIGLTNASATNLQFTLGGANQGKVAASGLQQTNLLTYQATGAVKLTGNVYIFGTP
;
A
#
# COMPACT_ATOMS: atom_id res chain seq x y z
N MET A 1 -13.36 36.93 55.46
CA MET A 1 -12.85 37.44 54.16
C MET A 1 -13.80 38.50 53.65
N ASN A 2 -13.37 39.76 53.64
CA ASN A 2 -14.21 40.95 53.46
C ASN A 2 -14.89 40.98 52.07
N SER A 3 -16.14 41.47 52.01
CA SER A 3 -16.92 41.57 50.76
C SER A 3 -16.22 42.41 49.68
N LEU A 4 -15.36 43.35 50.11
CA LEU A 4 -14.49 44.15 49.24
C LEU A 4 -13.44 43.30 48.48
N SER A 5 -12.86 42.30 49.13
CA SER A 5 -11.85 41.41 48.53
C SER A 5 -12.49 40.45 47.51
N ARG A 6 -13.74 40.03 47.73
CA ARG A 6 -14.51 39.25 46.76
C ARG A 6 -14.81 40.04 45.48
N ARG A 7 -15.21 41.31 45.61
CA ARG A 7 -15.49 42.18 44.44
C ARG A 7 -14.24 42.46 43.61
N PHE A 8 -13.09 42.67 44.26
CA PHE A 8 -11.81 42.82 43.57
C PHE A 8 -11.41 41.55 42.81
N LEU A 9 -11.58 40.37 43.42
CA LEU A 9 -11.26 39.10 42.77
C LEU A 9 -12.17 38.82 41.56
N SER A 10 -13.45 39.20 41.64
CA SER A 10 -14.40 39.08 40.52
C SER A 10 -14.02 39.98 39.34
N VAL A 11 -13.62 41.22 39.60
CA VAL A 11 -13.18 42.16 38.56
C VAL A 11 -11.87 41.69 37.92
N LEU A 12 -10.94 41.17 38.71
CA LEU A 12 -9.69 40.61 38.19
C LEU A 12 -9.92 39.39 37.27
N LEU A 13 -10.88 38.52 37.63
CA LEU A 13 -11.26 37.38 36.79
C LEU A 13 -11.92 37.82 35.47
N LEU A 14 -12.75 38.87 35.50
CA LEU A 14 -13.40 39.42 34.31
C LEU A 14 -12.40 40.07 33.34
N LEU A 15 -11.36 40.74 33.85
CA LEU A 15 -10.28 41.27 33.01
C LEU A 15 -9.40 40.16 32.41
N ALA A 16 -9.16 39.07 33.14
CA ALA A 16 -8.40 37.92 32.62
C ALA A 16 -9.15 37.18 31.49
N ALA A 17 -10.48 37.15 31.54
CA ALA A 17 -11.31 36.57 30.47
C ALA A 17 -11.29 37.41 29.17
N ALA A 18 -11.09 38.72 29.26
CA ALA A 18 -10.99 39.59 28.08
C ALA A 18 -9.69 39.38 27.29
N GLY A 19 -8.62 38.89 27.95
CA GLY A 19 -7.36 38.51 27.29
C GLY A 19 -7.40 37.14 26.61
N ALA A 20 -8.41 36.33 26.88
CA ALA A 20 -8.67 35.07 26.18
C ALA A 20 -9.45 35.33 24.88
N GLN A 21 -8.90 36.19 24.02
CA GLN A 21 -9.26 36.17 22.59
C GLN A 21 -8.65 34.89 22.02
N ALA A 22 -9.37 33.78 22.17
CA ALA A 22 -9.19 32.61 21.35
C ALA A 22 -9.58 33.00 19.93
N GLU A 23 -8.62 33.55 19.19
CA GLU A 23 -8.69 33.69 17.74
C GLU A 23 -8.75 32.28 17.16
N MET A 24 -9.96 31.71 17.05
CA MET A 24 -10.22 30.72 16.01
C MET A 24 -10.09 31.49 14.69
N ARG A 25 -8.84 31.66 14.22
CA ARG A 25 -8.60 32.04 12.83
C ARG A 25 -9.26 30.95 11.99
N GLY A 26 -10.28 31.34 11.24
CA GLY A 26 -10.79 30.49 10.16
C GLY A 26 -9.60 30.13 9.29
N LEU A 27 -9.34 28.83 9.16
CA LEU A 27 -8.46 28.32 8.12
C LEU A 27 -9.06 28.78 6.80
N ASP A 28 -8.25 29.50 6.01
CA ASP A 28 -8.68 29.95 4.69
C ASP A 28 -8.93 28.74 3.80
N ASP A 29 -9.96 28.78 2.96
CA ASP A 29 -10.31 27.66 2.07
C ASP A 29 -9.14 27.32 1.12
N SER A 30 -8.22 28.26 0.85
CA SER A 30 -6.98 27.99 0.11
C SER A 30 -6.01 27.09 0.88
N GLU A 31 -5.87 27.28 2.20
CA GLU A 31 -5.04 26.41 3.06
C GLU A 31 -5.69 25.03 3.24
N MET A 32 -7.03 24.98 3.28
CA MET A 32 -7.77 23.72 3.33
C MET A 32 -7.78 23.00 1.97
N SER A 33 -7.70 23.73 0.86
CA SER A 33 -7.54 23.18 -0.49
C SER A 33 -6.17 22.56 -0.72
N ASP A 34 -5.11 23.09 -0.08
CA ASP A 34 -3.79 22.45 -0.11
C ASP A 34 -3.81 21.11 0.63
N VAL A 35 -4.59 20.97 1.71
CA VAL A 35 -4.67 19.73 2.51
C VAL A 35 -5.71 18.73 1.96
N SER A 36 -6.76 19.22 1.31
CA SER A 36 -7.85 18.43 0.72
C SER A 36 -7.40 17.79 -0.60
N GLY A 37 -6.76 16.62 -0.50
CA GLY A 37 -6.30 15.83 -1.65
C GLY A 37 -4.93 15.15 -1.46
N GLN A 38 -4.22 15.44 -0.37
CA GLN A 38 -2.91 14.83 -0.07
C GLN A 38 -3.00 13.44 0.56
N ALA A 39 -4.14 13.12 1.18
CA ALA A 39 -4.39 11.78 1.70
C ALA A 39 -4.75 10.89 0.52
N GLY A 40 -3.76 10.20 -0.03
CA GLY A 40 -3.92 9.27 -1.14
C GLY A 40 -5.11 8.30 -0.99
N VAL A 41 -5.44 7.59 -2.06
CA VAL A 41 -6.67 6.80 -2.12
C VAL A 41 -6.58 5.61 -1.15
N SER A 42 -7.54 5.51 -0.23
CA SER A 42 -7.72 4.33 0.62
C SER A 42 -8.75 3.38 0.01
N LEU A 43 -8.38 2.12 -0.14
CA LEU A 43 -9.15 1.08 -0.79
C LEU A 43 -9.30 -0.11 0.15
N SER A 44 -10.53 -0.55 0.36
CA SER A 44 -10.81 -1.85 0.95
C SER A 44 -11.41 -2.76 -0.11
N VAL A 45 -10.72 -3.85 -0.44
CA VAL A 45 -11.07 -4.73 -1.56
C VAL A 45 -10.79 -6.17 -1.19
N ASN A 46 -11.69 -7.07 -1.61
CA ASN A 46 -11.48 -8.50 -1.51
C ASN A 46 -11.52 -9.13 -2.90
N PHE A 47 -10.49 -9.90 -3.25
CA PHE A 47 -10.40 -10.64 -4.51
C PHE A 47 -10.13 -12.11 -4.27
N ASN A 48 -10.88 -12.97 -4.96
CA ASN A 48 -10.67 -14.41 -4.96
C ASN A 48 -10.04 -14.83 -6.29
N LEU A 49 -8.84 -15.40 -6.24
CA LEU A 49 -8.16 -15.96 -7.39
C LEU A 49 -8.39 -17.47 -7.39
N ALA A 50 -9.42 -17.89 -8.13
CA ALA A 50 -9.75 -19.29 -8.31
C ALA A 50 -9.00 -19.91 -9.50
N PRO A 51 -8.73 -21.23 -9.47
CA PRO A 51 -8.22 -21.96 -10.63
C PRO A 51 -9.16 -21.83 -11.83
N VAL A 52 -8.61 -21.56 -13.01
CA VAL A 52 -9.34 -21.60 -14.27
C VAL A 52 -9.23 -23.01 -14.85
N ALA A 53 -10.34 -23.73 -14.91
CA ALA A 53 -10.38 -25.14 -15.30
C ALA A 53 -9.90 -25.44 -16.73
N GLY A 54 -9.98 -24.46 -17.64
CA GLY A 54 -9.47 -24.58 -19.02
C GLY A 54 -7.98 -24.34 -19.17
N ASP A 55 -7.28 -24.01 -18.07
CA ASP A 55 -5.85 -23.76 -18.10
C ASP A 55 -5.05 -25.03 -17.77
N ASN A 56 -4.50 -25.65 -18.82
CA ASN A 56 -3.84 -26.95 -18.74
C ASN A 56 -2.40 -26.90 -18.22
N ARG A 57 -1.88 -25.74 -17.75
CA ARG A 57 -0.52 -25.70 -17.19
C ARG A 57 -0.43 -26.34 -15.81
N CYS A 58 -1.56 -26.54 -15.12
CA CYS A 58 -1.65 -27.10 -13.78
C CYS A 58 -2.76 -28.17 -13.75
N PRO A 59 -2.56 -29.30 -13.05
CA PRO A 59 -3.65 -30.24 -12.79
C PRO A 59 -4.81 -29.55 -12.08
N GLY A 60 -6.02 -29.67 -12.62
CA GLY A 60 -7.23 -29.04 -12.06
C GLY A 60 -7.37 -27.54 -12.32
N GLY A 61 -6.57 -26.97 -13.23
CA GLY A 61 -6.61 -25.55 -13.60
C GLY A 61 -5.60 -24.69 -12.84
N CYS A 62 -5.19 -23.58 -13.46
CA CYS A 62 -4.22 -22.65 -12.87
C CYS A 62 -4.86 -21.36 -12.37
N GLY A 63 -4.22 -20.77 -11.35
CA GLY A 63 -4.54 -19.42 -10.89
C GLY A 63 -3.92 -18.34 -11.77
N ALA A 64 -3.90 -17.12 -11.25
CA ALA A 64 -3.34 -15.97 -11.94
C ALA A 64 -1.81 -16.11 -12.13
N ARG A 65 -1.27 -15.35 -13.08
CA ARG A 65 0.15 -15.33 -13.43
C ARG A 65 0.61 -13.88 -13.57
N VAL A 66 1.74 -13.56 -12.96
CA VAL A 66 2.51 -12.34 -13.21
C VAL A 66 3.83 -12.74 -13.83
N ALA A 67 4.17 -12.15 -14.97
CA ALA A 67 5.43 -12.40 -15.66
C ALA A 67 6.17 -11.09 -15.85
N ILE A 68 7.44 -11.08 -15.48
CA ILE A 68 8.35 -9.94 -15.62
C ILE A 68 9.46 -10.38 -16.56
N GLN A 69 9.69 -9.60 -17.61
CA GLN A 69 10.85 -9.77 -18.48
C GLN A 69 11.95 -8.81 -18.00
N PRO A 70 13.07 -9.32 -17.47
CA PRO A 70 14.21 -8.47 -17.16
C PRO A 70 14.75 -7.77 -18.41
N LEU A 71 15.38 -6.61 -18.22
CA LEU A 71 16.01 -5.87 -19.31
C LEU A 71 17.08 -6.75 -19.99
N ASN A 72 17.07 -6.77 -21.33
CA ASN A 72 17.96 -7.60 -22.17
C ASN A 72 17.85 -9.12 -21.95
N SER A 73 16.75 -9.62 -21.38
CA SER A 73 16.47 -11.06 -21.26
C SER A 73 15.49 -11.54 -22.33
N THR A 74 15.69 -12.75 -22.84
CA THR A 74 14.70 -13.47 -23.67
C THR A 74 13.74 -14.32 -22.84
N GLY A 75 14.06 -14.56 -21.57
CA GLY A 75 13.24 -15.30 -20.61
C GLY A 75 12.53 -14.40 -19.60
N PHE A 76 11.59 -14.99 -18.87
CA PHE A 76 10.72 -14.33 -17.90
C PHE A 76 10.94 -14.91 -16.51
N VAL A 77 10.92 -14.04 -15.50
CA VAL A 77 10.69 -14.45 -14.10
C VAL A 77 9.19 -14.40 -13.86
N VAL A 78 8.63 -15.48 -13.33
CA VAL A 78 7.18 -15.62 -13.21
C VAL A 78 6.77 -15.97 -11.79
N LEU A 79 5.75 -15.27 -11.30
CA LEU A 79 4.93 -15.70 -10.17
C LEU A 79 3.68 -16.33 -10.77
N ASP A 80 3.64 -17.64 -10.73
CA ASP A 80 2.65 -18.45 -11.42
C ASP A 80 1.70 -19.17 -10.46
N ASN A 81 0.55 -19.54 -10.99
CA ASN A 81 -0.47 -20.30 -10.28
C ASN A 81 -0.87 -19.64 -8.94
N ILE A 82 -1.01 -18.31 -8.97
CA ILE A 82 -1.41 -17.50 -7.81
C ILE A 82 -2.88 -17.79 -7.53
N LYS A 83 -3.16 -18.36 -6.37
CA LYS A 83 -4.49 -18.75 -5.90
C LYS A 83 -4.69 -18.31 -4.46
N GLY A 84 -5.96 -18.11 -4.10
CA GLY A 84 -6.37 -17.79 -2.74
C GLY A 84 -7.30 -16.59 -2.69
N THR A 85 -7.78 -16.30 -1.49
CA THR A 85 -8.64 -15.15 -1.21
C THR A 85 -7.80 -14.07 -0.57
N PHE A 86 -7.69 -12.93 -1.21
CA PHE A 86 -6.95 -11.77 -0.72
C PHE A 86 -7.93 -10.70 -0.25
N SER A 87 -7.67 -10.15 0.93
CA SER A 87 -8.43 -9.06 1.51
C SER A 87 -7.48 -7.94 1.89
N PHE A 88 -7.80 -6.74 1.44
CA PHE A 88 -7.10 -5.52 1.75
C PHE A 88 -8.08 -4.63 2.48
N ASP A 89 -7.72 -4.23 3.68
CA ASP A 89 -8.49 -3.26 4.46
C ASP A 89 -7.60 -2.06 4.79
N GLY A 90 -8.01 -0.89 4.29
CA GLY A 90 -7.25 0.35 4.41
C GLY A 90 -5.92 0.32 3.64
N MET A 91 -5.92 -0.24 2.42
CA MET A 91 -4.76 -0.11 1.52
C MET A 91 -4.69 1.31 1.00
N SER A 92 -3.54 1.97 1.12
CA SER A 92 -3.34 3.32 0.60
C SER A 92 -2.43 3.35 -0.62
N LEU A 93 -2.74 4.23 -1.58
CA LEU A 93 -1.88 4.53 -2.72
C LEU A 93 -1.43 5.99 -2.65
N ASP A 94 -0.13 6.22 -2.61
CA ASP A 94 0.46 7.54 -2.44
C ASP A 94 1.74 7.70 -3.30
N MET A 95 2.04 8.92 -3.71
CA MET A 95 3.28 9.26 -4.41
C MET A 95 4.21 9.98 -3.45
N VAL A 96 5.27 9.31 -3.02
CA VAL A 96 6.21 9.86 -2.02
C VAL A 96 7.56 10.16 -2.65
N THR A 97 8.23 11.19 -2.15
CA THR A 97 9.63 11.45 -2.50
C THR A 97 10.54 10.67 -1.57
N ILE A 98 11.37 9.79 -2.13
CA ILE A 98 12.39 9.07 -1.37
C ILE A 98 13.71 9.80 -1.59
N ALA A 99 14.09 10.63 -0.61
CA ALA A 99 15.33 11.42 -0.59
C ALA A 99 16.32 10.96 0.50
N SER A 100 15.95 9.96 1.31
CA SER A 100 16.77 9.42 2.40
C SER A 100 16.29 8.02 2.79
N GLY A 101 17.03 7.33 3.69
CA GLY A 101 16.70 5.97 4.13
C GLY A 101 17.34 4.87 3.28
N PHE A 102 16.89 3.63 3.47
CA PHE A 102 17.39 2.45 2.73
C PHE A 102 18.93 2.28 2.80
N ASN A 103 19.50 2.44 3.99
CA ASN A 103 20.96 2.38 4.21
C ASN A 103 21.77 3.38 3.35
N GLY A 104 21.17 4.51 2.98
CA GLY A 104 21.80 5.56 2.19
C GLY A 104 21.32 5.61 0.73
N ASP A 105 20.74 4.53 0.22
CA ASP A 105 20.29 4.44 -1.18
C ASP A 105 19.18 5.45 -1.50
N GLY A 106 18.37 5.83 -0.50
CA GLY A 106 17.33 6.83 -0.70
C GLY A 106 17.89 8.21 -1.11
N ALA A 107 19.09 8.57 -0.63
CA ALA A 107 19.74 9.82 -1.02
C ALA A 107 20.28 9.77 -2.45
N LEU A 108 20.71 8.60 -2.92
CA LEU A 108 21.14 8.37 -4.31
C LEU A 108 19.96 8.35 -5.28
N PHE A 109 18.81 7.82 -4.84
CA PHE A 109 17.59 7.79 -5.65
C PHE A 109 16.97 9.19 -5.80
N ASN A 110 16.71 9.88 -4.68
CA ASN A 110 16.17 11.25 -4.60
C ASN A 110 15.07 11.59 -5.62
N ARG A 111 14.06 10.73 -5.73
CA ARG A 111 12.99 10.78 -6.74
C ARG A 111 11.65 10.33 -6.17
N GLN A 112 10.59 10.49 -6.96
CA GLN A 112 9.27 9.98 -6.62
C GLN A 112 9.19 8.46 -6.76
N ALA A 113 8.49 7.82 -5.84
CA ALA A 113 8.10 6.42 -5.89
C ALA A 113 6.63 6.28 -5.50
N MET A 114 5.95 5.31 -6.09
CA MET A 114 4.59 4.97 -5.68
C MET A 114 4.66 4.07 -4.44
N LYS A 115 4.09 4.55 -3.34
CA LYS A 115 3.93 3.81 -2.10
C LYS A 115 2.55 3.17 -2.07
N ILE A 116 2.54 1.86 -1.88
CA ILE A 116 1.35 1.08 -1.57
C ILE A 116 1.43 0.73 -0.08
N GLY A 117 0.60 1.39 0.74
CA GLY A 117 0.48 1.09 2.15
C GLY A 117 -0.45 -0.10 2.37
N LEU A 118 0.03 -1.11 3.10
CA LEU A 118 -0.73 -2.29 3.49
C LEU A 118 -0.97 -2.23 4.99
N THR A 119 -2.10 -1.64 5.38
CA THR A 119 -2.49 -1.51 6.80
C THR A 119 -2.92 -2.86 7.35
N ASN A 120 -3.91 -3.48 6.72
CA ASN A 120 -4.43 -4.79 7.10
C ASN A 120 -4.71 -5.61 5.83
N ALA A 121 -3.64 -6.12 5.22
CA ALA A 121 -3.75 -7.05 4.10
C ALA A 121 -3.64 -8.49 4.59
N SER A 122 -4.43 -9.38 4.00
CA SER A 122 -4.40 -10.81 4.32
C SER A 122 -4.69 -11.66 3.09
N ALA A 123 -4.14 -12.87 3.07
CA ALA A 123 -4.44 -13.87 2.08
C ALA A 123 -4.77 -15.20 2.77
N THR A 124 -5.90 -15.81 2.43
CA THR A 124 -6.29 -17.13 2.94
C THR A 124 -6.18 -18.16 1.82
N ASN A 125 -5.68 -19.35 2.14
CA ASN A 125 -5.43 -20.42 1.17
C ASN A 125 -4.51 -19.97 0.01
N LEU A 126 -3.46 -19.22 0.37
CA LEU A 126 -2.51 -18.66 -0.59
C LEU A 126 -1.64 -19.78 -1.18
N GLN A 127 -1.58 -19.84 -2.50
CA GLN A 127 -0.62 -20.64 -3.25
C GLN A 127 -0.02 -19.78 -4.36
N PHE A 128 1.29 -19.89 -4.57
CA PHE A 128 1.94 -19.38 -5.77
C PHE A 128 3.23 -20.18 -6.04
N THR A 129 3.73 -20.10 -7.26
CA THR A 129 4.96 -20.75 -7.70
C THR A 129 5.87 -19.73 -8.38
N LEU A 130 7.06 -19.52 -7.83
CA LEU A 130 8.12 -18.76 -8.48
C LEU A 130 8.85 -19.65 -9.48
N GLY A 131 9.10 -19.15 -10.69
CA GLY A 131 9.80 -19.88 -11.73
C GLY A 131 10.45 -19.00 -12.78
N GLY A 132 11.23 -19.64 -13.66
CA GLY A 132 11.71 -19.07 -14.92
C GLY A 132 10.92 -19.65 -16.10
N ALA A 133 10.55 -18.83 -17.08
CA ALA A 133 9.80 -19.29 -18.25
C ALA A 133 10.32 -18.70 -19.57
N ASN A 134 10.14 -19.42 -20.67
CA ASN A 134 10.45 -18.91 -22.01
C ASN A 134 9.41 -17.92 -22.57
N GLN A 135 8.23 -17.82 -21.94
CA GLN A 135 7.13 -16.96 -22.36
C GLN A 135 6.39 -16.36 -21.16
N GLY A 136 6.03 -15.08 -21.24
CA GLY A 136 5.29 -14.37 -20.20
C GLY A 136 3.78 -14.64 -20.26
N LYS A 137 3.20 -14.58 -21.46
CA LYS A 137 1.81 -14.97 -21.74
C LYS A 137 1.76 -16.44 -22.13
N VAL A 138 0.75 -17.15 -21.66
CA VAL A 138 0.47 -18.52 -22.07
C VAL A 138 -0.11 -18.48 -23.48
N ALA A 139 0.71 -18.65 -24.51
CA ALA A 139 0.23 -18.98 -25.85
C ALA A 139 -0.20 -20.46 -25.87
N ALA A 140 -1.14 -20.81 -26.76
CA ALA A 140 -1.83 -22.12 -26.77
C ALA A 140 -0.91 -23.36 -26.85
N SER A 141 0.38 -23.20 -27.18
CA SER A 141 1.40 -24.25 -27.06
C SER A 141 2.81 -23.66 -26.87
N GLY A 142 3.74 -24.46 -26.34
CA GLY A 142 5.17 -24.11 -26.29
C GLY A 142 5.67 -23.39 -25.02
N LEU A 143 4.83 -23.25 -23.99
CA LEU A 143 5.31 -22.78 -22.68
C LEU A 143 6.28 -23.81 -22.09
N GLN A 144 7.48 -23.36 -21.77
CA GLN A 144 8.49 -24.09 -21.01
C GLN A 144 8.80 -23.29 -19.76
N GLN A 145 8.55 -23.89 -18.60
CA GLN A 145 8.72 -23.26 -17.31
C GLN A 145 9.47 -24.19 -16.37
N THR A 146 10.44 -23.64 -15.66
CA THR A 146 11.14 -24.30 -14.56
C THR A 146 10.67 -23.68 -13.26
N ASN A 147 9.99 -24.47 -12.43
CA ASN A 147 9.55 -24.04 -11.11
C ASN A 147 10.75 -24.06 -10.17
N LEU A 148 10.98 -22.95 -9.47
CA LEU A 148 12.08 -22.79 -8.52
C LEU A 148 11.59 -23.00 -7.08
N LEU A 149 10.42 -22.44 -6.76
CA LEU A 149 9.83 -22.52 -5.44
C LEU A 149 8.31 -22.52 -5.56
N THR A 150 7.64 -23.43 -4.86
CA THR A 150 6.19 -23.37 -4.66
C THR A 150 5.91 -23.09 -3.20
N TYR A 151 5.19 -22.01 -2.93
CA TYR A 151 4.75 -21.64 -1.59
C TYR A 151 3.25 -21.93 -1.44
N GLN A 152 2.86 -22.50 -0.30
CA GLN A 152 1.49 -22.83 0.02
C GLN A 152 1.21 -22.57 1.50
N ALA A 153 0.09 -21.91 1.79
CA ALA A 153 -0.40 -21.68 3.14
C ALA A 153 -1.91 -21.90 3.22
N THR A 154 -2.32 -22.93 3.95
CA THR A 154 -3.74 -23.34 4.15
C THR A 154 -4.46 -22.50 5.21
N GLY A 155 -3.84 -21.42 5.69
CA GLY A 155 -4.38 -20.50 6.69
C GLY A 155 -4.32 -19.06 6.22
N ALA A 156 -4.62 -18.13 7.13
CA ALA A 156 -4.50 -16.70 6.85
C ALA A 156 -3.04 -16.24 7.00
N VAL A 157 -2.46 -15.74 5.92
CA VAL A 157 -1.20 -14.99 5.91
C VAL A 157 -1.55 -13.51 6.06
N LYS A 158 -0.97 -12.82 7.05
CA LYS A 158 -1.11 -11.37 7.21
C LYS A 158 0.09 -10.66 6.60
N LEU A 159 -0.19 -9.57 5.90
CA LEU A 159 0.79 -8.71 5.23
C LEU A 159 0.60 -7.30 5.77
N THR A 160 1.64 -6.73 6.35
CA THR A 160 1.65 -5.36 6.86
C THR A 160 2.90 -4.64 6.41
N GLY A 161 2.81 -3.33 6.21
CA GLY A 161 3.94 -2.49 5.82
C GLY A 161 3.69 -1.73 4.53
N ASN A 162 4.75 -1.37 3.81
CA ASN A 162 4.66 -0.58 2.58
C ASN A 162 5.43 -1.26 1.46
N VAL A 163 4.82 -1.31 0.27
CA VAL A 163 5.49 -1.68 -0.97
C VAL A 163 5.80 -0.40 -1.73
N TYR A 164 7.05 -0.23 -2.17
CA TYR A 164 7.46 0.91 -2.97
C TYR A 164 7.74 0.46 -4.40
N ILE A 165 7.08 1.10 -5.36
CA ILE A 165 7.29 0.89 -6.79
C ILE A 165 8.11 2.07 -7.29
N PHE A 166 9.31 1.76 -7.78
CA PHE A 166 10.24 2.71 -8.34
C PHE A 166 10.07 2.74 -9.85
N GLY A 167 9.83 3.93 -10.41
CA GLY A 167 9.84 4.11 -11.86
C GLY A 167 11.24 3.84 -12.41
N THR A 168 11.34 3.12 -13.53
CA THR A 168 12.60 3.04 -14.27
C THR A 168 12.87 4.40 -14.94
N PRO A 169 14.14 4.84 -15.04
CA PRO A 169 14.52 6.03 -15.79
C PRO A 169 14.10 5.98 -17.26
#